data_AF-A0A355V556-F1
#
_entry.id   AF-A0A355V556-F1
#
_cell.length_a   1.000
_cell.length_b   1.000
_cell.length_c   1.000
_cell.angle_alpha   90.00
_cell.angle_beta   90.00
_cell.angle_gamma   90.00
#
_symmetry.space_group_name_H-M   'P 1'
#
loop_
_entity.id
_entity.type
_entity.pdbx_description
1 polymer ?
#
loop_
_entity_poly.entity_id
_entity_poly.type
_entity_poly.pdbx_seq_one_letter_code
_entity_poly.pdbx_strand_id
1 'polypeptide(L)'
;FQGGHNAGHTLVIGGKKTVLHLIPSGILREDVTCVIGNGVVVSLEALLKEIGQLEAQGIPVRERLKISGASPVILPSHVALDQAREQRLGAGKIGTTGRGIGPAYEDKVARRGIRLGELFNAEHFAERLREVMEYHNFMLTEYYQADAVDYDKTLAECLSYADQVRPMLADTVDLIHAHRKAGDNLMFEGAQGSLLDIDHGT
;
A
#
# COMPACT_ATOMS: atom_id res chain seq x y z
N PHE A 1 -6.17 6.88 -5.67
CA PHE A 1 -6.15 7.84 -4.53
C PHE A 1 -6.56 7.21 -3.20
N GLN A 2 -7.24 6.07 -3.20
CA GLN A 2 -7.48 5.22 -2.03
C GLN A 2 -7.08 3.77 -2.39
N GLY A 3 -7.39 2.81 -1.53
CA GLY A 3 -7.19 1.38 -1.74
C GLY A 3 -5.75 0.97 -1.51
N GLY A 4 -5.36 -0.16 -2.07
CA GLY A 4 -3.98 -0.63 -2.08
C GLY A 4 -3.79 -1.67 -3.17
N HIS A 5 -2.87 -2.61 -2.95
CA HIS A 5 -2.66 -3.71 -3.89
C HIS A 5 -3.84 -4.68 -4.00
N ASN A 6 -4.98 -4.47 -3.35
CA ASN A 6 -6.21 -5.24 -3.59
C ASN A 6 -6.94 -4.86 -4.88
N ALA A 7 -6.60 -3.71 -5.47
CA ALA A 7 -7.00 -3.38 -6.83
C ALA A 7 -6.22 -4.25 -7.83
N GLY A 8 -6.81 -4.47 -9.01
CA GLY A 8 -6.15 -5.16 -10.11
C GLY A 8 -6.76 -4.71 -11.43
N HIS A 9 -5.96 -4.13 -12.31
CA HIS A 9 -6.39 -3.78 -13.66
C HIS A 9 -5.44 -4.39 -14.69
N THR A 10 -6.03 -4.99 -15.71
CA THR A 10 -5.29 -5.57 -16.83
C THR A 10 -5.29 -4.59 -17.98
N LEU A 11 -4.10 -4.19 -18.42
CA LEU A 11 -3.88 -3.38 -19.60
C LEU A 11 -3.39 -4.27 -20.74
N VAL A 12 -3.91 -4.05 -21.94
CA VAL A 12 -3.41 -4.68 -23.17
C VAL A 12 -2.99 -3.58 -24.13
N ILE A 13 -1.68 -3.41 -24.33
CA ILE A 13 -1.13 -2.40 -25.24
C ILE A 13 -0.31 -3.12 -26.31
N GLY A 14 -0.66 -2.93 -27.58
CA GLY A 14 0.05 -3.58 -28.69
C GLY A 14 0.09 -5.12 -28.60
N GLY A 15 -0.94 -5.74 -28.02
CA GLY A 15 -1.00 -7.19 -27.78
C GLY A 15 -0.27 -7.68 -26.54
N LYS A 16 0.48 -6.83 -25.83
CA LYS A 16 1.15 -7.18 -24.57
C LYS A 16 0.23 -6.93 -23.39
N LYS A 17 0.01 -7.97 -22.59
CA LYS A 17 -0.79 -7.93 -21.35
C LYS A 17 0.09 -7.54 -20.17
N THR A 18 -0.29 -6.50 -19.44
CA THR A 18 0.32 -6.06 -18.19
C THR A 18 -0.75 -6.01 -17.10
N VAL A 19 -0.49 -6.60 -15.94
CA VAL A 19 -1.40 -6.55 -14.78
C VAL A 19 -0.78 -5.66 -13.73
N LEU A 20 -1.51 -4.64 -13.32
CA LEU A 20 -1.09 -3.67 -12.32
C LEU A 20 -2.01 -3.74 -11.10
N HIS A 21 -1.48 -3.39 -9.93
CA HIS A 21 -2.18 -3.40 -8.65
C HIS A 21 -2.04 -2.07 -7.91
N LEU A 22 -0.82 -1.70 -7.48
CA LEU A 22 -0.55 -0.44 -6.78
C LEU A 22 -0.16 0.68 -7.73
N ILE A 23 0.60 0.34 -8.78
CA ILE A 23 1.16 1.33 -9.68
C ILE A 23 0.05 1.83 -10.61
N PRO A 24 -0.14 3.15 -10.75
CA PRO A 24 -1.16 3.69 -11.65
C PRO A 24 -0.98 3.25 -13.11
N SER A 25 -2.08 3.05 -13.83
CA SER A 25 -2.14 2.64 -15.24
C SER A 25 -1.28 3.51 -16.17
N GLY A 26 -1.09 4.78 -15.80
CA GLY A 26 -0.31 5.76 -16.56
C GLY A 26 1.16 5.40 -16.72
N ILE A 27 1.70 4.45 -15.93
CA ILE A 27 3.14 4.14 -15.87
C ILE A 27 3.71 3.67 -17.23
N LEU A 28 2.83 3.14 -18.09
CA LEU A 28 3.16 2.66 -19.43
C LEU A 28 3.30 3.79 -20.46
N ARG A 29 3.03 5.05 -20.09
CA ARG A 29 3.15 6.22 -20.96
C ARG A 29 4.41 7.01 -20.60
N GLU A 30 5.18 7.44 -21.60
CA GLU A 30 6.50 8.02 -21.39
C GLU A 30 6.46 9.37 -20.67
N ASP A 31 5.54 10.25 -21.08
CA ASP A 31 5.43 11.62 -20.58
C ASP A 31 4.44 11.78 -19.42
N VAL A 32 4.14 10.70 -18.70
CA VAL A 32 3.15 10.71 -17.61
C VAL A 32 3.81 10.42 -16.28
N THR A 33 3.78 11.41 -15.39
CA THR A 33 4.14 11.21 -13.98
C THR A 33 3.01 10.50 -13.27
N CYS A 34 3.32 9.39 -12.60
CA CYS A 34 2.38 8.61 -11.81
C CYS A 34 2.53 8.94 -10.33
N VAL A 35 1.40 9.00 -9.62
CA VAL A 35 1.39 9.37 -8.20
C VAL A 35 0.61 8.35 -7.37
N ILE A 36 1.25 7.77 -6.35
CA ILE A 36 0.58 7.08 -5.25
C ILE A 36 0.35 8.11 -4.14
N GLY A 37 -0.90 8.56 -4.02
CA GLY A 37 -1.30 9.57 -3.03
C GLY A 37 -1.47 8.98 -1.62
N ASN A 38 -1.52 9.87 -0.62
CA ASN A 38 -1.58 9.56 0.82
C ASN A 38 -2.83 8.78 1.28
N GLY A 39 -3.85 8.65 0.42
CA GLY A 39 -5.03 7.83 0.72
C GLY A 39 -4.81 6.33 0.47
N VAL A 40 -3.76 5.94 -0.25
CA VAL A 40 -3.43 4.53 -0.57
C VAL A 40 -2.70 3.87 0.61
N VAL A 41 -3.08 2.64 0.96
CA VAL A 41 -2.31 1.77 1.85
C VAL A 41 -1.32 0.93 1.05
N VAL A 42 -0.03 1.01 1.40
CA VAL A 42 1.07 0.52 0.55
C VAL A 42 1.71 -0.71 1.19
N SER A 43 1.70 -1.84 0.47
CA SER A 43 2.59 -2.96 0.76
C SER A 43 3.90 -2.74 0.00
N LEU A 44 5.02 -2.62 0.71
CA LEU A 44 6.33 -2.37 0.11
C LEU A 44 6.83 -3.57 -0.70
N GLU A 45 6.58 -4.78 -0.19
CA GLU A 45 6.89 -6.02 -0.92
C GLU A 45 6.12 -6.08 -2.24
N ALA A 46 4.80 -5.83 -2.21
CA ALA A 46 3.98 -5.85 -3.41
C ALA A 46 4.40 -4.76 -4.40
N LEU A 47 4.65 -3.55 -3.91
CA LEU A 47 5.12 -2.42 -4.72
C LEU A 47 6.45 -2.74 -5.40
N LEU A 48 7.46 -3.19 -4.66
CA LEU A 48 8.79 -3.47 -5.20
C LEU A 48 8.78 -4.64 -6.18
N LYS A 49 7.97 -5.66 -5.92
CA LYS A 49 7.74 -6.75 -6.86
C LYS A 49 7.14 -6.25 -8.18
N GLU A 50 6.12 -5.40 -8.10
CA GLU A 50 5.48 -4.81 -9.27
C GLU A 50 6.44 -3.89 -10.05
N ILE A 51 7.23 -3.08 -9.35
CA ILE A 51 8.31 -2.26 -9.94
C ILE A 51 9.29 -3.15 -10.71
N GLY A 52 9.82 -4.20 -10.08
CA GLY A 52 10.79 -5.10 -10.73
C GLY A 52 10.23 -5.80 -11.97
N GLN A 53 8.95 -6.18 -11.95
CA GLN A 53 8.29 -6.78 -13.11
C GLN A 53 8.16 -5.82 -14.30
N LEU A 54 7.91 -4.53 -14.04
CA LEU A 54 7.80 -3.50 -15.08
C LEU A 54 9.17 -3.05 -15.59
N GLU A 55 10.16 -2.90 -14.70
CA GLU A 55 11.52 -2.54 -15.09
C GLU A 55 12.21 -3.65 -15.90
N ALA A 56 11.94 -4.92 -15.59
CA ALA A 56 12.37 -6.05 -16.42
C ALA A 56 11.79 -6.00 -17.86
N GLN A 57 10.75 -5.20 -18.08
CA GLN A 57 10.14 -4.96 -19.39
C GLN A 57 10.61 -3.66 -20.03
N GLY A 58 11.60 -2.97 -19.45
CA GLY A 58 12.15 -1.71 -19.95
C GLY A 58 11.35 -0.47 -19.55
N ILE A 59 10.41 -0.56 -18.61
CA ILE A 59 9.63 0.59 -18.15
C ILE A 59 10.38 1.25 -16.97
N PRO A 60 10.81 2.52 -17.08
CA PRO A 60 11.58 3.20 -16.03
C PRO A 60 10.67 3.67 -14.89
N VAL A 61 10.19 2.74 -14.07
CA VAL A 61 9.18 3.01 -13.05
C VAL A 61 9.66 4.02 -12.00
N ARG A 62 10.88 3.85 -11.48
CA ARG A 62 11.44 4.74 -10.45
C ARG A 62 11.62 6.19 -10.91
N GLU A 63 11.73 6.43 -12.22
CA GLU A 63 11.80 7.77 -12.79
C GLU A 63 10.42 8.44 -12.84
N ARG A 64 9.38 7.66 -13.15
CA ARG A 64 8.02 8.15 -13.40
C ARG A 64 7.09 8.12 -12.19
N LEU A 65 7.40 7.31 -11.18
CA LEU A 65 6.55 7.12 -10.01
C LEU A 65 6.95 8.07 -8.86
N LYS A 66 5.95 8.73 -8.29
CA LYS A 66 6.05 9.52 -7.06
C LYS A 66 5.11 8.95 -6.01
N ILE A 67 5.57 8.85 -4.76
CA ILE A 67 4.85 8.19 -3.67
C ILE A 67 4.79 9.15 -2.48
N SER A 68 3.60 9.26 -1.89
CA SER A 68 3.41 10.06 -0.69
C SER A 68 4.05 9.39 0.51
N GLY A 69 4.93 10.10 1.23
CA GLY A 69 5.45 9.66 2.52
C GLY A 69 4.35 9.52 3.60
N ALA A 70 3.18 10.10 3.39
CA ALA A 70 2.04 10.00 4.31
C ALA A 70 1.18 8.74 4.10
N SER A 71 1.48 7.91 3.10
CA SER A 71 0.74 6.66 2.83
C SER A 71 0.96 5.66 3.98
N PRO A 72 -0.09 5.06 4.57
CA PRO A 72 0.09 4.01 5.56
C PRO A 72 0.74 2.77 4.95
N VAL A 73 1.57 2.08 5.73
CA VAL A 73 2.27 0.86 5.32
C VAL A 73 1.49 -0.37 5.75
N ILE A 74 1.29 -1.30 4.82
CA ILE A 74 0.76 -2.63 5.13
C ILE A 74 1.90 -3.49 5.67
N LEU A 75 1.83 -3.83 6.96
CA LEU A 75 2.72 -4.77 7.62
C LEU A 75 2.24 -6.22 7.47
N PRO A 76 3.12 -7.22 7.62
CA PRO A 76 2.73 -8.63 7.64
C PRO A 76 1.68 -8.96 8.71
N SER A 77 1.70 -8.26 9.85
CA SER A 77 0.68 -8.39 10.91
C SER A 77 -0.72 -7.96 10.46
N HIS A 78 -0.85 -6.98 9.54
CA HIS A 78 -2.15 -6.64 8.95
C HIS A 78 -2.70 -7.78 8.08
N VAL A 79 -1.83 -8.46 7.32
CA VAL A 79 -2.21 -9.60 6.48
C VAL A 79 -2.69 -10.76 7.35
N ALA A 80 -1.94 -11.06 8.41
CA ALA A 80 -2.32 -12.09 9.39
C ALA A 80 -3.66 -11.76 10.07
N LEU A 81 -3.87 -10.51 10.50
CA LEU A 81 -5.12 -10.08 11.12
C LEU A 81 -6.32 -10.16 10.17
N ASP A 82 -6.15 -9.76 8.91
CA ASP A 82 -7.19 -9.85 7.88
C ASP A 82 -7.65 -11.31 7.68
N GLN A 83 -6.68 -12.22 7.52
CA GLN A 83 -6.94 -13.64 7.36
C GLN A 83 -7.57 -14.27 8.62
N ALA A 84 -7.05 -13.94 9.80
CA ALA A 84 -7.57 -14.46 11.06
C ALA A 84 -9.03 -14.01 11.33
N ARG A 85 -9.36 -12.76 11.01
CA ARG A 85 -10.73 -12.22 11.09
C ARG A 85 -11.68 -12.97 10.17
N GLU A 86 -11.33 -13.13 8.90
CA GLU A 86 -12.14 -13.87 7.93
C GLU A 86 -12.33 -15.33 8.35
N GLN A 87 -11.27 -16.00 8.80
CA GLN A 87 -11.37 -17.39 9.28
C GLN A 87 -12.35 -17.52 10.45
N ARG A 88 -12.25 -16.62 11.44
CA ARG A 88 -13.14 -16.62 12.61
C ARG A 88 -14.61 -16.35 12.25
N LEU A 89 -14.88 -15.51 11.25
CA LEU A 89 -16.25 -15.22 10.79
C LEU A 89 -16.94 -16.43 10.14
N GLY A 90 -16.19 -17.44 9.70
CA GLY A 90 -16.74 -18.70 9.21
C GLY A 90 -17.67 -18.50 8.01
N ALA A 91 -18.97 -18.71 8.20
CA ALA A 91 -19.99 -18.51 7.16
C ALA A 91 -20.33 -17.03 6.91
N GLY A 92 -20.02 -16.14 7.85
CA GLY A 92 -20.27 -14.69 7.75
C GLY A 92 -19.09 -13.90 7.20
N LYS A 93 -18.21 -14.53 6.41
CA LYS A 93 -17.07 -13.89 5.77
C LYS A 93 -17.51 -12.75 4.86
N ILE A 94 -16.70 -11.70 4.84
CA ILE A 94 -16.88 -10.57 3.93
C ILE A 94 -16.39 -10.94 2.53
N GLY A 95 -15.38 -11.81 2.43
CA GLY A 95 -14.69 -12.12 1.18
C GLY A 95 -13.55 -11.14 0.92
N THR A 96 -12.77 -10.80 1.95
CA THR A 96 -11.63 -9.88 1.77
C THR A 96 -10.57 -10.48 0.85
N THR A 97 -9.72 -9.62 0.28
CA THR A 97 -8.60 -10.10 -0.53
C THR A 97 -7.49 -10.77 0.30
N GLY A 98 -7.59 -10.77 1.65
CA GLY A 98 -6.56 -11.32 2.55
C GLY A 98 -5.22 -10.60 2.44
N ARG A 99 -5.25 -9.29 2.11
CA ARG A 99 -4.09 -8.45 1.78
C ARG A 99 -3.79 -7.41 2.85
N GLY A 100 -4.51 -7.42 3.97
CA GLY A 100 -4.26 -6.50 5.09
C GLY A 100 -4.78 -5.08 4.85
N ILE A 101 -5.67 -4.87 3.88
CA ILE A 101 -6.19 -3.53 3.52
C ILE A 101 -7.03 -2.94 4.65
N GLY A 102 -8.01 -3.72 5.14
CA GLY A 102 -8.89 -3.31 6.23
C GLY A 102 -8.10 -2.99 7.50
N PRO A 103 -7.27 -3.92 8.02
CA PRO A 103 -6.45 -3.65 9.20
C PRO A 103 -5.51 -2.45 9.05
N ALA A 104 -4.88 -2.23 7.88
CA ALA A 104 -4.05 -1.05 7.66
C ALA A 104 -4.84 0.27 7.71
N TYR A 105 -6.09 0.28 7.19
CA TYR A 105 -6.98 1.43 7.32
C TYR A 105 -7.48 1.63 8.76
N GLU A 106 -7.78 0.55 9.49
CA GLU A 106 -8.14 0.61 10.91
C GLU A 106 -7.02 1.29 11.72
N ASP A 107 -5.78 0.90 11.47
CA ASP A 107 -4.61 1.47 12.13
C ASP A 107 -4.39 2.94 11.79
N LYS A 108 -4.64 3.33 10.54
CA LYS A 108 -4.63 4.73 10.11
C LYS A 108 -5.63 5.56 10.91
N VAL A 109 -6.89 5.13 10.99
CA VAL A 109 -7.94 5.90 11.69
C VAL A 109 -7.76 5.85 13.21
N ALA A 110 -7.20 4.76 13.75
CA ALA A 110 -6.81 4.64 15.15
C ALA A 110 -5.58 5.48 15.53
N ARG A 111 -4.89 6.09 14.55
CA ARG A 111 -3.66 6.88 14.72
C ARG A 111 -2.49 6.07 15.29
N ARG A 112 -2.51 4.74 15.10
CA ARG A 112 -1.41 3.85 15.50
C ARG A 112 -0.58 3.37 14.31
N GLY A 113 -1.15 3.38 13.11
CA GLY A 113 -0.50 2.88 11.90
C GLY A 113 0.77 3.64 11.53
N ILE A 114 1.69 2.92 10.90
CA ILE A 114 2.95 3.46 10.41
C ILE A 114 2.76 4.03 9.02
N ARG A 115 3.33 5.22 8.76
CA ARG A 115 3.38 5.83 7.43
C ARG A 115 4.74 5.63 6.78
N LEU A 116 4.77 5.66 5.45
CA LEU A 116 5.97 5.38 4.66
C LEU A 116 7.17 6.27 5.02
N GLY A 117 6.92 7.54 5.35
CA GLY A 117 7.95 8.50 5.74
C GLY A 117 8.68 8.12 7.04
N GLU A 118 8.06 7.31 7.91
CA GLU A 118 8.65 6.90 9.18
C GLU A 118 9.81 5.93 8.98
N LEU A 119 9.81 5.13 7.89
CA LEU A 119 10.90 4.18 7.58
C LEU A 119 12.27 4.85 7.42
N PHE A 120 12.33 6.16 7.19
CA PHE A 120 13.57 6.91 6.97
C PHE A 120 14.21 7.43 8.26
N ASN A 121 13.59 7.18 9.41
CA ASN A 121 14.19 7.29 10.73
C ASN A 121 14.15 5.90 11.38
N ALA A 122 15.23 5.12 11.24
CA ALA A 122 15.26 3.71 11.62
C ALA A 122 15.00 3.47 13.11
N GLU A 123 15.53 4.34 13.99
CA GLU A 123 15.32 4.23 15.44
C GLU A 123 13.84 4.45 15.79
N HIS A 124 13.26 5.55 15.29
CA HIS A 124 11.84 5.86 15.51
C HIS A 124 10.92 4.79 14.91
N PHE A 125 11.23 4.32 13.70
CA PHE A 125 10.46 3.26 13.04
C PHE A 125 10.48 1.96 13.85
N ALA A 126 11.64 1.56 14.39
CA ALA A 126 11.75 0.35 15.19
C ALA A 126 10.86 0.41 16.45
N GLU A 127 10.89 1.53 17.17
CA GLU A 127 10.02 1.74 18.34
C GLU A 127 8.54 1.67 17.97
N ARG A 128 8.13 2.41 16.94
CA ARG A 128 6.73 2.45 16.47
C ARG A 128 6.25 1.10 15.95
N LEU A 129 7.11 0.38 15.23
CA LEU A 129 6.82 -0.97 14.74
C LEU A 129 6.61 -1.93 15.89
N ARG A 130 7.43 -1.85 16.94
CA ARG A 130 7.31 -2.72 18.11
C ARG A 130 5.96 -2.52 18.79
N GLU A 131 5.58 -1.28 19.09
CA GLU A 131 4.30 -0.97 19.74
C GLU A 131 3.09 -1.50 18.94
N VAL A 132 3.10 -1.28 17.63
CA VAL A 132 2.02 -1.73 16.74
C VAL A 132 1.97 -3.25 16.65
N MET A 133 3.13 -3.91 16.49
CA MET A 133 3.20 -5.36 16.38
C MET A 133 2.90 -6.07 17.69
N GLU A 134 3.28 -5.53 18.85
CA GLU A 134 2.89 -6.06 20.16
C GLU A 134 1.37 -6.10 20.30
N TYR A 135 0.69 -5.01 19.95
CA TYR A 135 -0.77 -4.97 19.93
C TYR A 135 -1.38 -5.98 18.95
N HIS A 136 -0.86 -6.07 17.72
CA HIS A 136 -1.36 -7.02 16.73
C HIS A 136 -1.12 -8.47 17.12
N ASN A 137 0.08 -8.80 17.62
CA ASN A 137 0.44 -10.15 18.03
C ASN A 137 -0.38 -10.58 19.23
N PHE A 138 -0.65 -9.71 20.20
CA PHE A 138 -1.58 -10.02 21.29
C PHE A 138 -2.97 -10.38 20.75
N MET A 139 -3.50 -9.61 19.79
CA MET A 139 -4.79 -9.94 19.18
C MET A 139 -4.75 -11.26 18.41
N LEU A 140 -3.68 -11.51 17.66
CA LEU A 140 -3.48 -12.74 16.90
C LEU A 140 -3.45 -13.97 17.82
N THR A 141 -2.60 -13.96 18.84
CA THR A 141 -2.40 -15.13 19.71
C THR A 141 -3.54 -15.31 20.70
N GLU A 142 -3.92 -14.26 21.42
CA GLU A 142 -4.86 -14.39 22.55
C GLU A 142 -6.31 -14.46 22.09
N TYR A 143 -6.69 -13.67 21.09
CA TYR A 143 -8.07 -13.60 20.64
C TYR A 143 -8.38 -14.49 19.43
N TYR A 144 -7.52 -14.43 18.40
CA TYR A 144 -7.74 -15.19 17.17
C TYR A 144 -7.13 -16.60 17.20
N GLN A 145 -6.28 -16.92 18.19
CA GLN A 145 -5.59 -18.21 18.29
C GLN A 145 -4.78 -18.53 17.01
N ALA A 146 -4.15 -17.51 16.44
CA ALA A 146 -3.29 -17.56 15.27
C ALA A 146 -1.82 -17.30 15.65
N ASP A 147 -0.90 -17.69 14.77
CA ASP A 147 0.53 -17.49 15.00
C ASP A 147 0.90 -15.99 15.08
N ALA A 148 1.81 -15.67 15.99
CA ALA A 148 2.40 -14.34 16.07
C ALA A 148 3.27 -14.07 14.83
N VAL A 149 3.32 -12.80 14.42
CA VAL A 149 4.21 -12.32 13.36
C VAL A 149 5.56 -11.92 13.96
N ASP A 150 6.63 -12.39 13.34
CA ASP A 150 8.01 -12.13 13.77
C ASP A 150 8.38 -10.65 13.58
N TYR A 151 8.70 -9.98 14.71
CA TYR A 151 9.08 -8.57 14.74
C TYR A 151 10.43 -8.31 14.06
N ASP A 152 11.46 -9.09 14.37
CA ASP A 152 12.82 -8.85 13.89
C ASP A 152 12.90 -9.04 12.37
N LYS A 153 12.21 -10.06 11.85
CA LYS A 153 12.05 -10.28 10.41
C LYS A 153 11.32 -9.12 9.74
N THR A 154 10.19 -8.68 10.30
CA THR A 154 9.40 -7.57 9.75
C THR A 154 10.20 -6.27 9.71
N LEU A 155 10.93 -5.97 10.79
CA LEU A 155 11.81 -4.81 10.89
C LEU A 155 12.89 -4.85 9.82
N ALA A 156 13.62 -5.97 9.71
CA ALA A 156 14.69 -6.14 8.75
C ALA A 156 14.21 -5.99 7.30
N GLU A 157 13.06 -6.61 6.96
CA GLU A 157 12.46 -6.51 5.63
C GLU A 157 12.06 -5.06 5.31
N CYS A 158 11.33 -4.39 6.21
CA CYS A 158 10.91 -3.00 5.99
C CYS A 158 12.10 -2.05 5.80
N LEU A 159 13.13 -2.17 6.63
CA LEU A 159 14.34 -1.36 6.50
C LEU A 159 15.09 -1.65 5.18
N SER A 160 15.13 -2.90 4.73
CA SER A 160 15.74 -3.27 3.44
C SER A 160 15.01 -2.66 2.23
N TYR A 161 13.72 -2.38 2.37
CA TYR A 161 12.90 -1.75 1.33
C TYR A 161 13.02 -0.23 1.31
N ALA A 162 13.35 0.39 2.44
CA ALA A 162 13.39 1.85 2.59
C ALA A 162 14.27 2.51 1.52
N ASP A 163 15.50 2.03 1.34
CA ASP A 163 16.45 2.60 0.37
C ASP A 163 15.97 2.49 -1.08
N GLN A 164 15.24 1.44 -1.42
CA GLN A 164 14.71 1.23 -2.77
C GLN A 164 13.53 2.15 -3.09
N VAL A 165 12.79 2.57 -2.08
CA VAL A 165 11.58 3.41 -2.21
C VAL A 165 11.91 4.90 -2.03
N ARG A 166 12.98 5.23 -1.29
CA ARG A 166 13.44 6.61 -1.04
C ARG A 166 13.45 7.50 -2.29
N PRO A 167 13.96 7.08 -3.46
CA PRO A 167 14.07 7.94 -4.65
C PRO A 167 12.70 8.35 -5.24
N MET A 168 11.65 7.61 -4.92
CA MET A 168 10.29 7.87 -5.42
C MET A 168 9.47 8.72 -4.44
N LEU A 169 9.97 9.00 -3.23
CA LEU A 169 9.22 9.86 -2.32
C LEU A 169 9.11 11.29 -2.85
N ALA A 170 7.91 11.87 -2.68
CA ALA A 170 7.66 13.27 -2.97
C ALA A 170 6.58 13.83 -2.04
N ASP A 171 6.55 15.15 -1.89
CA ASP A 171 5.33 15.83 -1.44
C ASP A 171 4.30 15.78 -2.58
N THR A 172 3.48 14.74 -2.54
CA THR A 172 2.46 14.51 -3.57
C THR A 172 1.35 15.54 -3.53
N VAL A 173 1.10 16.18 -2.38
CA VAL A 173 0.05 17.20 -2.25
C VAL A 173 0.51 18.45 -2.98
N ASP A 174 1.72 18.92 -2.70
CA ASP A 174 2.30 20.07 -3.38
C ASP A 174 2.50 19.82 -4.87
N LEU A 175 2.98 18.63 -5.25
CA LEU A 175 3.14 18.23 -6.65
C LEU A 175 1.81 18.32 -7.43
N ILE A 176 0.75 17.67 -6.94
CA ILE A 176 -0.56 17.68 -7.60
C ILE A 176 -1.13 19.11 -7.62
N HIS A 177 -0.97 19.86 -6.54
CA HIS A 177 -1.48 21.22 -6.45
C HIS A 177 -0.75 22.19 -7.40
N ALA A 178 0.56 22.01 -7.62
CA ALA A 178 1.34 22.76 -8.60
C ALA A 178 0.84 22.50 -10.03
N HIS A 179 0.67 21.24 -10.42
CA HIS A 179 0.11 20.87 -11.73
C HIS A 179 -1.31 21.42 -11.93
N ARG A 180 -2.17 21.33 -10.91
CA ARG A 180 -3.51 21.93 -10.93
C ARG A 180 -3.46 23.44 -11.19
N LYS A 181 -2.54 24.16 -10.55
CA LYS A 181 -2.38 25.62 -10.73
C LYS A 181 -1.81 25.98 -12.11
N ALA A 182 -0.96 25.14 -12.67
CA ALA A 182 -0.41 25.31 -14.01
C ALA A 182 -1.44 25.05 -15.12
N GLY A 183 -2.58 24.41 -14.80
CA GLY A 183 -3.61 24.05 -15.78
C GLY A 183 -3.31 22.74 -16.50
N ASP A 184 -2.44 21.89 -15.93
CA ASP A 184 -2.10 20.59 -16.51
C ASP A 184 -3.27 19.60 -16.41
N ASN A 185 -3.26 18.60 -17.29
CA ASN A 185 -4.25 17.53 -17.27
C ASN A 185 -3.97 16.56 -16.11
N LEU A 186 -4.96 16.38 -15.24
CA LEU A 186 -4.90 15.44 -14.11
C LEU A 186 -5.93 14.32 -14.31
N MET A 187 -5.49 13.08 -14.15
CA MET A 187 -6.36 11.89 -14.14
C MET A 187 -6.27 11.21 -12.78
N PHE A 188 -7.42 11.02 -12.12
CA PHE A 188 -7.50 10.30 -10.85
C PHE A 188 -8.01 8.88 -11.09
N GLU A 189 -7.12 7.91 -10.92
CA GLU A 189 -7.48 6.50 -11.02
C GLU A 189 -8.14 6.01 -9.73
N GLY A 190 -9.39 5.57 -9.88
CA GLY A 190 -10.22 5.05 -8.81
C GLY A 190 -10.04 3.54 -8.59
N ALA A 191 -10.30 3.15 -7.36
CA ALA A 191 -10.57 1.77 -6.95
C ALA A 191 -11.54 1.87 -5.75
N GLN A 192 -12.16 0.81 -5.26
CA GLN A 192 -12.80 -0.21 -6.08
C GLN A 192 -14.02 0.42 -6.79
N GLY A 193 -15.21 -0.19 -6.75
CA GLY A 193 -16.46 0.38 -7.28
C GLY A 193 -17.28 1.08 -6.20
N SER A 194 -18.20 1.98 -6.58
CA SER A 194 -18.99 2.78 -5.62
C SER A 194 -19.83 1.97 -4.63
N LEU A 195 -20.24 0.74 -4.97
CA LEU A 195 -21.01 -0.13 -4.06
C LEU A 195 -20.14 -0.87 -3.04
N LEU A 196 -18.82 -0.72 -3.11
CA LEU A 196 -17.84 -1.24 -2.15
C LEU A 196 -17.26 -0.12 -1.28
N ASP A 197 -17.85 1.08 -1.36
CA ASP A 197 -17.49 2.20 -0.52
C ASP A 197 -17.83 1.91 0.95
N ILE A 198 -16.99 2.37 1.87
CA ILE A 198 -17.14 2.08 3.31
C ILE A 198 -18.34 2.79 3.95
N ASP A 199 -18.83 3.87 3.34
CA ASP A 199 -19.96 4.66 3.84
C ASP A 199 -21.23 4.45 2.99
N HIS A 200 -21.08 4.31 1.68
CA HIS A 200 -22.19 4.25 0.71
C HIS A 200 -22.42 2.86 0.09
N GLY A 201 -21.56 1.89 0.40
CA GLY A 201 -21.67 0.51 -0.07
C GLY A 201 -22.75 -0.30 0.64
N THR A 202 -22.73 -1.61 0.40
CA THR A 202 -23.67 -2.60 0.98
C THR A 202 -23.21 -3.12 2.33
#